data_AF-A0A4R3Z722-F1
#
_entry.id   AF-A0A4R3Z722-F1
#
_cell.length_a   1.000
_cell.length_b   1.000
_cell.length_c   1.000
_cell.angle_alpha   90.00
_cell.angle_beta   90.00
_cell.angle_gamma   90.00
#
_symmetry.space_group_name_H-M   'P 1'
#
loop_
_entity.id
_entity.type
_entity.pdbx_description
1 polymer ?
#
loop_
_entity_poly.entity_id
_entity_poly.type
_entity_poly.pdbx_seq_one_letter_code
_entity_poly.pdbx_strand_id
1 'polypeptide(L)'
;MKKLTYILMSAVLLCGCVHKTITKNNKVKMIVASDIHYFLKDYYQECSWFEESLLYEDGKMVTYADEIIDEFIDVVKKEKPDIVLLTGDLSFNGEKGSHQGLADKLMKIKDAGITVAVIPGNHDVDNIFTKGYGKDDYLKVEATTAKEFSEIYAKLGYDQAITKHEKSLSYRLDLNKQYSLLMVDSNSHELTTGTKLDTGGQITKETYAWIEEQLKDINEANQIPIIAMHHNLVNHNSLLNNGYTVKDSEHLVELFSQYHVPFVLSGHIHCQNIKEINGLYDIASSSLLDTPLQYGIVEIDQASMQYHTESLKISVSSDDYFDQVSRNRFEEEVESKDILDLLVKANRYYFTGNISEHIDELKAMKGYRLLMNSDNKKMKFHQQYLNSLLEEKKTSQKLSIKF
;
A
#
# COMPACT_ATOMS: atom_id res chain seq x y z
N MET A 1 7.11 -42.05 68.38
CA MET A 1 7.33 -40.78 67.66
C MET A 1 7.90 -41.08 66.28
N LYS A 2 7.09 -41.07 65.23
CA LYS A 2 7.55 -41.08 63.83
C LYS A 2 6.93 -39.85 63.16
N LYS A 3 7.77 -38.85 62.83
CA LYS A 3 7.35 -37.67 62.08
C LYS A 3 7.25 -38.07 60.60
N LEU A 4 6.07 -37.92 60.02
CA LEU A 4 5.81 -38.09 58.59
C LEU A 4 5.88 -36.71 57.96
N THR A 5 6.96 -36.41 57.24
CA THR A 5 7.12 -35.17 56.47
C THR A 5 6.45 -35.36 55.12
N TYR A 6 5.32 -34.68 54.90
CA TYR A 6 4.73 -34.53 53.57
C TYR A 6 5.48 -33.43 52.83
N ILE A 7 6.22 -33.80 51.78
CA ILE A 7 6.77 -32.86 50.81
C ILE A 7 5.67 -32.60 49.78
N LEU A 8 5.10 -31.41 49.81
CA LEU A 8 4.15 -30.92 48.81
C LEU A 8 4.95 -30.51 47.57
N MET A 9 4.95 -31.34 46.54
CA MET A 9 5.55 -31.02 45.25
C MET A 9 4.58 -30.12 44.48
N SER A 10 4.75 -28.81 44.59
CA SER A 10 4.01 -27.84 43.77
C SER A 10 4.55 -27.90 42.34
N ALA A 11 3.81 -28.57 41.46
CA ALA A 11 4.04 -28.56 40.02
C ALA A 11 3.68 -27.17 39.47
N VAL A 12 4.70 -26.35 39.21
CA VAL A 12 4.55 -25.11 38.45
C VAL A 12 4.37 -25.51 36.98
N LEU A 13 3.13 -25.52 36.52
CA LEU A 13 2.81 -25.52 35.09
C LEU A 13 3.21 -24.16 34.53
N LEU A 14 4.44 -24.06 34.05
CA LEU A 14 4.86 -23.00 33.14
C LEU A 14 4.06 -23.16 31.84
N CYS A 15 2.89 -22.54 31.76
CA CYS A 15 2.26 -22.20 30.49
C CYS A 15 3.17 -21.17 29.82
N GLY A 16 4.25 -21.62 29.17
CA GLY A 16 4.99 -20.78 28.26
C GLY A 16 4.03 -20.34 27.17
N CYS A 17 3.79 -19.03 27.06
CA CYS A 17 3.11 -18.47 25.90
C CYS A 17 3.86 -18.95 24.68
N VAL A 18 3.26 -19.86 23.91
CA VAL A 18 3.83 -20.32 22.65
C VAL A 18 3.80 -19.12 21.73
N HIS A 19 4.95 -18.48 21.55
CA HIS A 19 5.14 -17.39 20.61
C HIS A 19 4.72 -17.87 19.22
N LYS A 20 3.59 -17.35 18.72
CA LYS A 20 2.94 -17.85 17.52
C LYS A 20 3.44 -17.06 16.31
N THR A 21 4.40 -17.63 15.60
CA THR A 21 4.85 -17.08 14.32
C THR A 21 3.85 -17.41 13.20
N ILE A 22 3.83 -16.59 12.15
CA ILE A 22 3.00 -16.81 10.96
C ILE A 22 3.37 -18.13 10.26
N THR A 23 4.66 -18.37 10.10
CA THR A 23 5.19 -19.60 9.49
C THR A 23 6.30 -20.22 10.33
N LYS A 24 6.50 -21.53 10.15
CA LYS A 24 7.66 -22.26 10.69
C LYS A 24 8.79 -22.39 9.68
N ASN A 25 8.55 -21.96 8.43
CA ASN A 25 9.53 -22.01 7.36
C ASN A 25 10.64 -20.99 7.61
N ASN A 26 11.87 -21.35 7.26
CA ASN A 26 12.99 -20.40 7.29
C ASN A 26 12.88 -19.37 6.16
N LYS A 27 12.29 -19.77 5.03
CA LYS A 27 11.94 -18.86 3.94
C LYS A 27 10.53 -18.34 4.16
N VAL A 28 10.32 -17.06 3.91
CA VAL A 28 8.99 -16.44 3.97
C VAL A 28 8.64 -15.91 2.59
N LYS A 29 7.45 -16.28 2.10
CA LYS A 29 6.86 -15.70 0.88
C LYS A 29 5.73 -14.77 1.28
N MET A 30 5.79 -13.52 0.83
CA MET A 30 4.78 -12.49 1.06
C MET A 30 4.22 -12.03 -0.28
N ILE A 31 2.92 -11.77 -0.33
CA ILE A 31 2.30 -10.98 -1.39
C ILE A 31 1.94 -9.62 -0.78
N VAL A 32 2.20 -8.53 -1.51
CA VAL A 32 1.94 -7.16 -1.06
C VAL A 32 1.10 -6.47 -2.12
N ALA A 33 0.00 -5.86 -1.72
CA ALA A 33 -0.82 -5.00 -2.55
C ALA A 33 -1.21 -3.73 -1.79
N SER A 34 -1.55 -2.66 -2.50
CA SER A 34 -1.95 -1.40 -1.89
C SER A 34 -3.08 -0.74 -2.66
N ASP A 35 -3.67 0.28 -2.04
CA ASP A 35 -4.64 1.20 -2.64
C ASP A 35 -5.76 0.46 -3.39
N ILE A 36 -6.41 -0.46 -2.67
CA ILE A 36 -7.48 -1.33 -3.19
C ILE A 36 -8.73 -0.51 -3.49
N HIS A 37 -8.95 0.60 -2.78
CA HIS A 37 -10.07 1.53 -2.93
C HIS A 37 -11.42 0.87 -3.22
N TYR A 38 -11.70 -0.23 -2.52
CA TYR A 38 -12.91 -1.00 -2.78
C TYR A 38 -14.14 -0.15 -2.48
N PHE A 39 -15.08 -0.15 -3.43
CA PHE A 39 -16.34 0.55 -3.29
C PHE A 39 -17.48 -0.43 -3.48
N LEU A 40 -18.37 -0.53 -2.48
CA LEU A 40 -19.47 -1.45 -2.53
C LEU A 40 -20.43 -1.09 -3.68
N LYS A 41 -20.73 -2.07 -4.56
CA LYS A 41 -21.61 -1.87 -5.71
C LYS A 41 -22.96 -1.25 -5.37
N ASP A 42 -23.52 -1.61 -4.20
CA ASP A 42 -24.78 -1.05 -3.73
C ASP A 42 -24.75 0.48 -3.53
N TYR A 43 -23.57 1.07 -3.40
CA TYR A 43 -23.39 2.52 -3.24
C TYR A 43 -23.35 3.29 -4.55
N TYR A 44 -23.34 2.62 -5.72
CA TYR A 44 -23.34 3.32 -7.01
C TYR A 44 -24.18 2.64 -8.10
N GLN A 45 -24.77 1.48 -7.85
CA GLN A 45 -25.49 0.70 -8.88
C GLN A 45 -26.67 1.43 -9.55
N GLU A 46 -27.27 2.42 -8.89
CA GLU A 46 -28.36 3.22 -9.45
C GLU A 46 -27.86 4.50 -10.15
N CYS A 47 -26.55 4.78 -10.08
CA CYS A 47 -25.93 5.99 -10.63
C CYS A 47 -25.37 5.74 -12.03
N SER A 48 -26.12 6.18 -13.04
CA SER A 48 -25.71 6.02 -14.45
C SER A 48 -24.51 6.86 -14.86
N TRP A 49 -24.14 7.89 -14.09
CA TRP A 49 -23.03 8.79 -14.39
C TRP A 49 -21.74 8.46 -13.62
N PHE A 50 -21.77 7.48 -12.70
CA PHE A 50 -20.61 7.16 -11.86
C PHE A 50 -19.43 6.67 -12.68
N GLU A 51 -19.63 5.68 -13.56
CA GLU A 51 -18.54 5.11 -14.38
C GLU A 51 -17.90 6.15 -15.30
N GLU A 52 -18.71 7.00 -15.94
CA GLU A 52 -18.21 8.09 -16.79
C GLU A 52 -17.42 9.12 -15.97
N SER A 53 -17.86 9.43 -14.75
CA SER A 53 -17.14 10.38 -13.88
C SER A 53 -15.73 9.90 -13.52
N LEU A 54 -15.52 8.59 -13.35
CA LEU A 54 -14.21 8.01 -13.05
C LEU A 54 -13.20 8.20 -14.18
N LEU A 55 -13.66 8.40 -15.42
CA LEU A 55 -12.78 8.66 -16.57
C LEU A 55 -12.10 10.03 -16.51
N TYR A 56 -12.50 10.90 -15.59
CA TYR A 56 -11.92 12.21 -15.35
C TYR A 56 -11.17 12.28 -14.02
N GLU A 57 -11.06 11.15 -13.31
CA GLU A 57 -10.39 11.03 -12.02
C GLU A 57 -8.95 10.52 -12.14
N ASP A 58 -8.46 9.76 -11.17
CA ASP A 58 -7.04 9.41 -10.98
C ASP A 58 -6.61 8.08 -11.61
N GLY A 59 -7.50 7.41 -12.35
CA GLY A 59 -7.17 6.18 -13.10
C GLY A 59 -7.75 4.89 -12.52
N LYS A 60 -8.32 4.94 -11.31
CA LYS A 60 -8.83 3.78 -10.59
C LYS A 60 -9.99 3.12 -11.31
N MET A 61 -9.87 1.81 -11.51
CA MET A 61 -10.92 0.98 -12.10
C MET A 61 -11.98 0.56 -11.06
N VAL A 62 -12.57 1.53 -10.35
CA VAL A 62 -13.47 1.28 -9.20
C VAL A 62 -14.68 0.40 -9.56
N THR A 63 -15.26 0.58 -10.76
CA THR A 63 -16.38 -0.25 -11.24
C THR A 63 -15.99 -1.69 -11.59
N TYR A 64 -14.69 -1.96 -11.74
CA TYR A 64 -14.12 -3.28 -11.96
C TYR A 64 -13.49 -3.89 -10.69
N ALA A 65 -13.55 -3.18 -9.55
CA ALA A 65 -12.89 -3.61 -8.31
C ALA A 65 -13.30 -5.03 -7.87
N ASP A 66 -14.57 -5.40 -8.03
CA ASP A 66 -15.04 -6.75 -7.73
C ASP A 66 -14.30 -7.83 -8.53
N GLU A 67 -14.14 -7.63 -9.84
CA GLU A 67 -13.45 -8.56 -10.74
C GLU A 67 -11.96 -8.62 -10.42
N ILE A 68 -11.32 -7.46 -10.22
CA ILE A 68 -9.90 -7.35 -9.89
C ILE A 68 -9.59 -8.07 -8.57
N ILE A 69 -10.39 -7.84 -7.53
CA ILE A 69 -10.18 -8.43 -6.21
C ILE A 69 -10.47 -9.93 -6.23
N ASP A 70 -11.51 -10.38 -6.94
CA ASP A 70 -11.78 -11.82 -7.04
C ASP A 70 -10.66 -12.55 -7.82
N GLU A 71 -10.10 -11.97 -8.89
CA GLU A 71 -8.90 -12.50 -9.56
C GLU A 71 -7.67 -12.50 -8.65
N PHE A 72 -7.42 -11.42 -7.90
CA PHE A 72 -6.34 -11.35 -6.92
C PHE A 72 -6.43 -12.47 -5.88
N ILE A 73 -7.64 -12.73 -5.36
CA ILE A 73 -7.87 -13.80 -4.39
C ILE A 73 -7.53 -15.17 -4.99
N ASP A 74 -7.90 -15.43 -6.24
CA ASP A 74 -7.64 -16.70 -6.89
C ASP A 74 -6.15 -16.89 -7.20
N VAL A 75 -5.46 -15.83 -7.61
CA VAL A 75 -4.01 -15.80 -7.77
C VAL A 75 -3.31 -16.06 -6.43
N VAL A 76 -3.70 -15.38 -5.34
CA VAL A 76 -3.13 -15.59 -4.00
C VAL A 76 -3.30 -17.04 -3.55
N LYS A 77 -4.48 -17.64 -3.74
CA LYS A 77 -4.74 -19.05 -3.39
C LYS A 77 -3.87 -20.02 -4.19
N LYS A 78 -3.53 -19.67 -5.42
CA LYS A 78 -2.61 -20.45 -6.27
C LYS A 78 -1.16 -20.28 -5.83
N GLU A 79 -0.74 -19.05 -5.55
CA GLU A 79 0.63 -18.71 -5.16
C GLU A 79 1.00 -19.18 -3.75
N LYS A 80 0.00 -19.33 -2.87
CA LYS A 80 0.12 -19.83 -1.48
C LYS A 80 1.25 -19.16 -0.69
N PRO A 81 1.27 -17.81 -0.58
CA PRO A 81 2.23 -17.14 0.29
C PRO A 81 1.98 -17.50 1.76
N ASP A 82 2.96 -17.27 2.62
CA ASP A 82 2.78 -17.37 4.07
C ASP A 82 1.86 -16.23 4.58
N ILE A 83 1.92 -15.06 3.93
CA ILE A 83 1.15 -13.88 4.27
C ILE A 83 0.84 -12.97 3.07
N VAL A 84 -0.32 -12.32 3.08
CA VAL A 84 -0.70 -11.21 2.19
C VAL A 84 -0.78 -9.92 3.01
N LEU A 85 -0.12 -8.87 2.54
CA LEU A 85 -0.06 -7.55 3.16
C LEU A 85 -0.85 -6.56 2.32
N LEU A 86 -1.79 -5.83 2.94
CA LEU A 86 -2.48 -4.70 2.33
C LEU A 86 -2.06 -3.40 3.03
N THR A 87 -1.36 -2.53 2.31
CA THR A 87 -0.67 -1.35 2.90
C THR A 87 -1.51 -0.07 2.88
N GLY A 88 -2.82 -0.18 3.07
CA GLY A 88 -3.72 0.98 3.18
C GLY A 88 -4.57 1.25 1.97
N ASP A 89 -5.41 2.28 2.11
CA ASP A 89 -6.46 2.69 1.17
C ASP A 89 -7.28 1.51 0.67
N LEU A 90 -7.86 0.81 1.65
CA LEU A 90 -8.64 -0.40 1.42
C LEU A 90 -10.02 -0.09 0.82
N SER A 91 -10.61 1.03 1.19
CA SER A 91 -11.92 1.50 0.73
C SER A 91 -11.80 2.77 -0.13
N PHE A 92 -12.86 3.09 -0.87
CA PHE A 92 -12.84 4.26 -1.75
C PHE A 92 -12.79 5.57 -0.95
N ASN A 93 -13.72 5.77 0.00
CA ASN A 93 -13.69 6.91 0.93
C ASN A 93 -14.21 6.53 2.33
N GLY A 94 -13.77 5.40 2.87
CA GLY A 94 -13.97 5.05 4.28
C GLY A 94 -15.36 4.49 4.60
N GLU A 95 -16.11 4.06 3.57
CA GLU A 95 -17.45 3.55 3.78
C GLU A 95 -17.43 2.24 4.56
N LYS A 96 -18.18 2.19 5.67
CA LYS A 96 -18.24 1.01 6.54
C LYS A 96 -18.68 -0.27 5.82
N GLY A 97 -19.68 -0.16 4.93
CA GLY A 97 -20.12 -1.30 4.12
C GLY A 97 -19.10 -1.72 3.06
N SER A 98 -18.29 -0.80 2.52
CA SER A 98 -17.17 -1.16 1.62
C SER A 98 -16.12 -1.94 2.40
N HIS A 99 -15.72 -1.48 3.59
CA HIS A 99 -14.79 -2.21 4.44
C HIS A 99 -15.29 -3.61 4.82
N GLN A 100 -16.57 -3.75 5.19
CA GLN A 100 -17.18 -5.03 5.48
C GLN A 100 -17.16 -5.97 4.27
N GLY A 101 -17.57 -5.47 3.09
CA GLY A 101 -17.56 -6.26 1.86
C GLY A 101 -16.16 -6.70 1.44
N LEU A 102 -15.16 -5.84 1.59
CA LEU A 102 -13.76 -6.20 1.34
C LEU A 102 -13.26 -7.23 2.37
N ALA A 103 -13.54 -7.05 3.66
CA ALA A 103 -13.16 -8.00 4.69
C ALA A 103 -13.75 -9.40 4.41
N ASP A 104 -15.01 -9.49 4.00
CA ASP A 104 -15.66 -10.74 3.60
C ASP A 104 -14.97 -11.41 2.40
N LYS A 105 -14.53 -10.62 1.41
CA LYS A 105 -13.72 -11.11 0.28
C LYS A 105 -12.36 -11.63 0.76
N LEU A 106 -11.64 -10.89 1.61
CA LEU A 106 -10.33 -11.27 2.13
C LEU A 106 -10.38 -12.49 3.06
N MET A 107 -11.50 -12.72 3.74
CA MET A 107 -11.71 -13.95 4.51
C MET A 107 -11.61 -15.21 3.64
N LYS A 108 -11.90 -15.15 2.34
CA LYS A 108 -11.69 -16.28 1.41
C LYS A 108 -10.21 -16.68 1.29
N ILE A 109 -9.27 -15.73 1.45
CA ILE A 109 -7.83 -16.01 1.50
C ILE A 109 -7.48 -16.68 2.82
N LYS A 110 -8.01 -16.15 3.93
CA LYS A 110 -7.82 -16.72 5.26
C LYS A 110 -8.34 -18.15 5.37
N ASP A 111 -9.52 -18.42 4.84
CA ASP A 111 -10.15 -19.75 4.84
C ASP A 111 -9.36 -20.77 4.01
N ALA A 112 -8.52 -20.30 3.07
CA ALA A 112 -7.56 -21.12 2.35
C ALA A 112 -6.25 -21.39 3.15
N GLY A 113 -6.18 -20.93 4.40
CA GLY A 113 -5.04 -21.14 5.30
C GLY A 113 -3.90 -20.13 5.14
N ILE A 114 -4.13 -19.04 4.40
CA ILE A 114 -3.13 -17.99 4.15
C ILE A 114 -3.38 -16.83 5.11
N THR A 115 -2.32 -16.29 5.72
CA THR A 115 -2.48 -15.12 6.61
C THR A 115 -2.73 -13.87 5.78
N VAL A 116 -3.61 -13.00 6.26
CA VAL A 116 -3.81 -11.65 5.72
C VAL A 116 -3.54 -10.66 6.85
N ALA A 117 -2.83 -9.58 6.56
CA ALA A 117 -2.57 -8.46 7.45
C ALA A 117 -2.83 -7.14 6.72
N VAL A 118 -3.58 -6.24 7.35
CA VAL A 118 -3.95 -4.95 6.76
C VAL A 118 -3.62 -3.80 7.69
N ILE A 119 -3.40 -2.62 7.13
CA ILE A 119 -3.37 -1.32 7.81
C ILE A 119 -4.27 -0.34 7.05
N PRO A 120 -4.76 0.74 7.68
CA PRO A 120 -5.51 1.78 6.97
C PRO A 120 -4.58 2.69 6.14
N GLY A 121 -5.13 3.31 5.11
CA GLY A 121 -4.58 4.50 4.47
C GLY A 121 -5.41 5.75 4.77
N ASN A 122 -5.11 6.86 4.09
CA ASN A 122 -5.75 8.15 4.37
C ASN A 122 -7.22 8.21 3.91
N HIS A 123 -7.70 7.23 3.13
CA HIS A 123 -9.10 7.13 2.73
C HIS A 123 -9.98 6.35 3.70
N ASP A 124 -9.43 5.54 4.59
CA ASP A 124 -10.18 4.46 5.24
C ASP A 124 -10.95 4.86 6.51
N VAL A 125 -10.40 5.78 7.30
CA VAL A 125 -10.90 6.05 8.65
C VAL A 125 -11.31 7.51 8.81
N ASP A 126 -12.48 7.71 9.43
CA ASP A 126 -13.05 9.02 9.77
C ASP A 126 -13.08 10.00 8.57
N ASN A 127 -13.30 9.45 7.38
CA ASN A 127 -13.24 10.19 6.12
C ASN A 127 -14.46 11.11 5.96
N ILE A 128 -14.21 12.42 5.83
CA ILE A 128 -15.28 13.43 5.70
C ILE A 128 -15.95 13.42 4.32
N PHE A 129 -15.40 12.69 3.35
CA PHE A 129 -15.95 12.54 2.00
C PHE A 129 -16.75 11.26 1.80
N THR A 130 -16.95 10.44 2.84
CA THR A 130 -17.76 9.21 2.76
C THR A 130 -19.16 9.50 2.23
N LYS A 131 -19.50 8.89 1.09
CA LYS A 131 -20.81 9.02 0.44
C LYS A 131 -21.03 7.88 -0.56
N GLY A 132 -22.30 7.63 -0.87
CA GLY A 132 -22.70 6.87 -2.05
C GLY A 132 -23.10 7.80 -3.20
N TYR A 133 -23.32 7.21 -4.36
CA TYR A 133 -23.68 7.87 -5.61
C TYR A 133 -25.05 7.31 -6.03
N GLY A 134 -26.10 8.10 -5.85
CA GLY A 134 -27.46 7.75 -6.25
C GLY A 134 -27.77 8.25 -7.66
N LYS A 135 -28.99 7.98 -8.13
CA LYS A 135 -29.44 8.37 -9.47
C LYS A 135 -29.33 9.88 -9.72
N ASP A 136 -29.89 10.68 -8.81
CA ASP A 136 -30.02 12.13 -8.97
C ASP A 136 -29.14 12.93 -7.99
N ASP A 137 -28.67 12.32 -6.90
CA ASP A 137 -27.84 12.96 -5.85
C ASP A 137 -27.02 11.91 -5.08
N TYR A 138 -26.14 12.36 -4.19
CA TYR A 138 -25.35 11.52 -3.31
C TYR A 138 -26.19 10.82 -2.24
N LEU A 139 -25.78 9.60 -1.88
CA LEU A 139 -26.37 8.83 -0.79
C LEU A 139 -25.57 9.05 0.49
N LYS A 140 -26.27 9.16 1.61
CA LYS A 140 -25.60 9.15 2.92
C LYS A 140 -25.15 7.73 3.23
N VAL A 141 -23.85 7.56 3.46
CA VAL A 141 -23.22 6.30 3.86
C VAL A 141 -22.47 6.53 5.18
N GLU A 142 -22.39 5.49 6.02
CA GLU A 142 -21.69 5.56 7.30
C GLU A 142 -20.17 5.47 7.08
N ALA A 143 -19.43 6.43 7.66
CA ALA A 143 -17.97 6.42 7.70
C ALA A 143 -17.48 5.46 8.79
N THR A 144 -16.31 4.86 8.57
CA THR A 144 -15.71 3.92 9.51
C THR A 144 -14.83 4.63 10.52
N THR A 145 -15.03 4.37 11.82
CA THR A 145 -14.12 4.85 12.86
C THR A 145 -12.89 3.96 13.00
N ALA A 146 -11.80 4.46 13.60
CA ALA A 146 -10.58 3.66 13.82
C ALA A 146 -10.88 2.36 14.60
N LYS A 147 -11.75 2.45 15.61
CA LYS A 147 -12.17 1.28 16.40
C LYS A 147 -12.88 0.25 15.51
N GLU A 148 -13.86 0.67 14.72
CA GLU A 148 -14.61 -0.21 13.83
C GLU A 148 -13.73 -0.83 12.75
N PHE A 149 -12.75 -0.09 12.21
CA PHE A 149 -11.77 -0.63 11.29
C PHE A 149 -11.04 -1.84 11.93
N SER A 150 -10.52 -1.69 13.14
CA SER A 150 -9.84 -2.78 13.84
C SER A 150 -10.77 -3.97 14.15
N GLU A 151 -12.07 -3.72 14.35
CA GLU A 151 -13.08 -4.77 14.60
C GLU A 151 -13.45 -5.51 13.31
N ILE A 152 -13.66 -4.79 12.21
CA ILE A 152 -13.95 -5.37 10.88
C ILE A 152 -12.80 -6.25 10.42
N TYR A 153 -11.56 -5.76 10.57
CA TYR A 153 -10.35 -6.47 10.15
C TYR A 153 -9.71 -7.30 11.26
N ALA A 154 -10.40 -7.55 12.39
CA ALA A 154 -9.82 -8.23 13.55
C ALA A 154 -9.08 -9.53 13.18
N LYS A 155 -9.70 -10.37 12.35
CA LYS A 155 -9.14 -11.66 11.91
C LYS A 155 -8.09 -11.55 10.80
N LEU A 156 -7.88 -10.36 10.25
CA LEU A 156 -7.03 -10.03 9.11
C LEU A 156 -5.82 -9.20 9.56
N GLY A 157 -5.17 -9.64 10.64
CA GLY A 157 -3.92 -9.08 11.17
C GLY A 157 -3.99 -8.93 12.69
N TYR A 158 -4.93 -8.11 13.18
CA TYR A 158 -4.99 -7.66 14.58
C TYR A 158 -5.11 -8.79 15.62
N ASP A 159 -5.86 -9.86 15.37
CA ASP A 159 -6.00 -11.01 16.29
C ASP A 159 -4.73 -11.86 16.40
N GLN A 160 -3.84 -11.72 15.42
CA GLN A 160 -2.58 -12.46 15.35
C GLN A 160 -1.39 -11.62 15.84
N ALA A 161 -1.63 -10.35 16.14
CA ALA A 161 -0.61 -9.42 16.60
C ALA A 161 0.02 -9.88 17.92
N ILE A 162 1.35 -9.76 18.00
CA ILE A 162 2.13 -9.96 19.22
C ILE A 162 1.93 -8.76 20.15
N THR A 163 1.97 -7.57 19.57
CA THR A 163 1.71 -6.29 20.24
C THR A 163 0.87 -5.40 19.33
N LYS A 164 0.00 -4.59 19.93
CA LYS A 164 -0.80 -3.57 19.25
C LYS A 164 -0.57 -2.25 19.95
N HIS A 165 -0.42 -1.18 19.20
CA HIS A 165 -0.35 0.15 19.80
C HIS A 165 -1.77 0.60 20.22
N GLU A 166 -1.91 1.28 21.36
CA GLU A 166 -3.23 1.67 21.89
C GLU A 166 -3.77 2.97 21.26
N LYS A 167 -2.90 3.78 20.63
CA LYS A 167 -3.23 5.12 20.11
C LYS A 167 -3.19 5.22 18.59
N SER A 168 -2.87 4.13 17.91
CA SER A 168 -2.93 4.02 16.45
C SER A 168 -3.38 2.61 16.08
N LEU A 169 -3.60 2.38 14.79
CA LEU A 169 -3.89 1.06 14.25
C LEU A 169 -2.62 0.25 13.93
N SER A 170 -1.49 0.61 14.53
CA SER A 170 -0.21 -0.09 14.38
C SER A 170 -0.14 -1.37 15.20
N TYR A 171 0.51 -2.39 14.67
CA TYR A 171 0.72 -3.66 15.36
C TYR A 171 1.93 -4.43 14.81
N ARG A 172 2.41 -5.41 15.57
CA ARG A 172 3.53 -6.28 15.19
C ARG A 172 3.08 -7.72 14.99
N LEU A 173 3.59 -8.35 13.95
CA LEU A 173 3.52 -9.78 13.69
C LEU A 173 4.93 -10.36 13.65
N ASP A 174 5.13 -11.57 14.16
CA ASP A 174 6.39 -12.30 13.95
C ASP A 174 6.19 -13.29 12.81
N LEU A 175 6.90 -13.07 11.70
CA LEU A 175 6.74 -13.89 10.50
C LEU A 175 7.29 -15.30 10.74
N ASN A 176 8.51 -15.36 11.28
CA ASN A 176 9.16 -16.59 11.73
C ASN A 176 10.18 -16.24 12.85
N LYS A 177 11.12 -17.15 13.14
CA LYS A 177 12.16 -16.92 14.16
C LYS A 177 13.22 -15.87 13.77
N GLN A 178 13.22 -15.42 12.53
CA GLN A 178 14.25 -14.53 11.96
C GLN A 178 13.69 -13.16 11.58
N TYR A 179 12.41 -13.06 11.23
CA TYR A 179 11.82 -11.83 10.72
C TYR A 179 10.57 -11.44 11.51
N SER A 180 10.48 -10.15 11.80
CA SER A 180 9.33 -9.53 12.46
C SER A 180 8.83 -8.38 11.61
N LEU A 181 7.52 -8.30 11.42
CA LEU A 181 6.83 -7.32 10.60
C LEU A 181 6.12 -6.31 11.48
N LEU A 182 6.47 -5.04 11.34
CA LEU A 182 5.71 -3.92 11.90
C LEU A 182 4.75 -3.40 10.84
N MET A 183 3.46 -3.50 11.14
CA MET A 183 2.38 -2.90 10.40
C MET A 183 2.13 -1.52 11.03
N VAL A 184 2.63 -0.46 10.39
CA VAL A 184 2.66 0.90 10.93
C VAL A 184 1.53 1.72 10.32
N ASP A 185 0.60 2.13 11.17
CA ASP A 185 -0.41 3.12 10.83
C ASP A 185 0.23 4.51 10.74
N SER A 186 0.40 4.97 9.51
CA SER A 186 1.01 6.27 9.17
C SER A 186 0.00 7.42 9.07
N ASN A 187 -1.26 7.18 9.44
CA ASN A 187 -2.33 8.16 9.28
C ASN A 187 -2.48 9.06 10.50
N SER A 188 -2.97 10.26 10.27
CA SER A 188 -3.24 11.25 11.31
C SER A 188 -4.73 11.32 11.65
N HIS A 189 -5.30 10.22 12.16
CA HIS A 189 -6.74 10.10 12.46
C HIS A 189 -7.31 11.26 13.27
N GLU A 190 -6.50 11.85 14.17
CA GLU A 190 -6.90 12.96 15.04
C GLU A 190 -6.79 14.36 14.38
N LEU A 191 -6.15 14.47 13.21
CA LEU A 191 -5.88 15.76 12.54
C LEU A 191 -6.83 16.06 11.38
N THR A 192 -7.77 15.16 11.09
CA THR A 192 -8.87 15.45 10.15
C THR A 192 -9.78 16.51 10.75
N THR A 193 -9.92 17.63 10.04
CA THR A 193 -10.89 18.67 10.39
C THR A 193 -12.10 18.53 9.50
N GLY A 194 -13.28 18.96 9.95
CA GLY A 194 -14.54 18.82 9.20
C GLY A 194 -14.57 19.46 7.80
N THR A 195 -13.51 20.15 7.38
CA THR A 195 -13.36 20.75 6.05
C THR A 195 -12.09 20.32 5.31
N LYS A 196 -11.22 19.50 5.91
CA LYS A 196 -9.94 19.10 5.29
C LYS A 196 -9.45 17.76 5.84
N LEU A 197 -9.18 16.83 4.94
CA LEU A 197 -8.39 15.62 5.20
C LEU A 197 -6.89 15.92 5.10
N ASP A 198 -6.13 15.30 5.99
CA ASP A 198 -4.68 15.29 5.91
C ASP A 198 -4.23 14.05 5.13
N THR A 199 -3.83 14.25 3.87
CA THR A 199 -3.38 13.18 2.99
C THR A 199 -1.89 12.87 3.13
N GLY A 200 -1.14 13.68 3.89
CA GLY A 200 0.32 13.57 3.98
C GLY A 200 0.85 12.66 5.10
N GLY A 201 -0.03 12.21 6.00
CA GLY A 201 0.32 11.31 7.08
C GLY A 201 1.25 11.92 8.14
N GLN A 202 1.27 11.28 9.31
CA GLN A 202 2.17 11.62 10.40
C GLN A 202 2.23 10.47 11.40
N ILE A 203 3.40 10.23 11.95
CA ILE A 203 3.57 9.38 13.14
C ILE A 203 3.53 10.27 14.39
N THR A 204 2.60 9.99 15.30
CA THR A 204 2.56 10.69 16.60
C THR A 204 3.78 10.35 17.45
N LYS A 205 4.10 11.17 18.46
CA LYS A 205 5.25 10.90 19.34
C LYS A 205 5.11 9.59 20.09
N GLU A 206 3.89 9.27 20.50
CA GLU A 206 3.54 8.02 21.17
C GLU A 206 3.73 6.83 20.24
N THR A 207 3.26 6.93 18.99
CA THR A 207 3.44 5.86 17.99
C THR A 207 4.91 5.69 17.62
N TYR A 208 5.67 6.78 17.50
CA TYR A 208 7.11 6.74 17.25
C TYR A 208 7.85 6.02 18.38
N ALA A 209 7.57 6.38 19.64
CA ALA A 209 8.17 5.73 20.79
C ALA A 209 7.84 4.23 20.85
N TRP A 210 6.59 3.87 20.51
CA TRP A 210 6.19 2.47 20.41
C TRP A 210 6.93 1.72 19.29
N ILE A 211 7.10 2.34 18.11
CA ILE A 211 7.89 1.77 17.00
C ILE A 211 9.32 1.50 17.46
N GLU A 212 9.98 2.47 18.12
CA GLU A 212 11.33 2.31 18.65
C GLU A 212 11.41 1.15 19.67
N GLU A 213 10.42 1.04 20.58
CA GLU A 213 10.33 -0.06 21.53
C GLU A 213 10.23 -1.42 20.81
N GLN A 214 9.39 -1.52 19.78
CA GLN A 214 9.24 -2.76 19.00
C GLN A 214 10.53 -3.11 18.25
N LEU A 215 11.20 -2.14 17.64
CA LEU A 215 12.47 -2.35 16.95
C LEU A 215 13.57 -2.82 17.91
N LYS A 216 13.60 -2.26 19.12
CA LYS A 216 14.50 -2.70 20.18
C LYS A 216 14.25 -4.15 20.59
N ASP A 217 12.99 -4.52 20.84
CA ASP A 217 12.62 -5.90 21.19
C ASP A 217 12.99 -6.90 20.08
N ILE A 218 12.75 -6.56 18.81
CA ILE A 218 13.15 -7.35 17.64
C ILE A 218 14.66 -7.56 17.61
N ASN A 219 15.42 -6.48 17.82
CA ASN A 219 16.89 -6.53 17.83
C ASN A 219 17.41 -7.37 19.01
N GLU A 220 16.84 -7.24 20.21
CA GLU A 220 17.18 -8.07 21.37
C GLU A 220 16.86 -9.56 21.14
N ALA A 221 15.83 -9.86 20.35
CA ALA A 221 15.48 -11.20 19.90
C ALA A 221 16.37 -11.72 18.75
N ASN A 222 17.33 -10.93 18.24
CA ASN A 222 18.15 -11.22 17.06
C ASN A 222 17.31 -11.50 15.80
N GLN A 223 16.17 -10.84 15.67
CA GLN A 223 15.33 -10.84 14.47
C GLN A 223 15.63 -9.60 13.60
N ILE A 224 15.23 -9.66 12.33
CA ILE A 224 15.32 -8.57 11.36
C ILE A 224 13.94 -7.91 11.25
N PRO A 225 13.83 -6.59 11.49
CA PRO A 225 12.58 -5.86 11.31
C PRO A 225 12.27 -5.61 9.83
N ILE A 226 11.01 -5.79 9.46
CA ILE A 226 10.43 -5.38 8.17
C ILE A 226 9.29 -4.41 8.50
N ILE A 227 9.17 -3.32 7.74
CA ILE A 227 8.12 -2.32 7.95
C ILE A 227 7.14 -2.35 6.79
N ALA A 228 5.85 -2.26 7.10
CA ALA A 228 4.80 -1.94 6.15
C ALA A 228 4.04 -0.70 6.65
N MET A 229 3.87 0.31 5.79
CA MET A 229 3.13 1.54 6.08
C MET A 229 2.40 2.01 4.83
N HIS A 230 1.48 2.97 4.94
CA HIS A 230 0.74 3.45 3.77
C HIS A 230 1.50 4.55 3.02
N HIS A 231 1.81 5.65 3.71
CA HIS A 231 2.59 6.75 3.15
C HIS A 231 4.01 6.31 2.83
N ASN A 232 4.68 6.98 1.90
CA ASN A 232 6.07 6.65 1.58
C ASN A 232 7.00 7.13 2.70
N LEU A 233 8.10 6.41 2.88
CA LEU A 233 9.21 6.80 3.73
C LEU A 233 10.08 7.86 3.05
N VAL A 234 10.24 7.80 1.72
CA VAL A 234 11.04 8.76 0.95
C VAL A 234 10.32 9.31 -0.27
N ASN A 235 10.83 10.41 -0.82
CA ASN A 235 10.27 10.99 -2.03
C ASN A 235 10.54 10.10 -3.25
N HIS A 236 9.48 9.60 -3.88
CA HIS A 236 9.56 8.79 -5.11
C HIS A 236 9.59 9.61 -6.41
N ASN A 237 9.19 10.88 -6.37
CA ASN A 237 9.28 11.80 -7.50
C ASN A 237 9.80 13.18 -7.06
N SER A 238 10.65 13.81 -7.89
CA SER A 238 11.22 15.13 -7.59
C SER A 238 10.20 16.26 -7.67
N LEU A 239 9.13 16.08 -8.47
CA LEU A 239 8.05 17.06 -8.65
C LEU A 239 6.82 16.70 -7.81
N LEU A 240 6.42 15.42 -7.78
CA LEU A 240 5.22 14.93 -7.11
C LEU A 240 5.55 14.24 -5.78
N ASN A 241 5.85 15.02 -4.74
CA ASN A 241 6.20 14.49 -3.41
C ASN A 241 5.38 15.07 -2.25
N ASN A 242 4.74 16.23 -2.45
CA ASN A 242 3.96 16.87 -1.41
C ASN A 242 2.71 16.06 -1.05
N GLY A 243 2.60 15.66 0.21
CA GLY A 243 1.45 14.91 0.71
C GLY A 243 1.49 13.41 0.40
N TYR A 244 2.62 12.87 -0.06
CA TYR A 244 2.81 11.43 -0.31
C TYR A 244 3.81 10.80 0.65
N THR A 245 4.95 11.46 0.85
CA THR A 245 5.93 11.08 1.87
C THR A 245 5.43 11.49 3.25
N VAL A 246 5.50 10.57 4.21
CA VAL A 246 5.08 10.82 5.59
C VAL A 246 5.81 12.04 6.16
N LYS A 247 5.09 12.87 6.91
CA LYS A 247 5.73 14.02 7.59
C LYS A 247 6.82 13.54 8.54
N ASP A 248 7.89 14.33 8.59
CA ASP A 248 9.05 14.07 9.46
C ASP A 248 9.76 12.74 9.15
N SER A 249 9.72 12.32 7.88
CA SER A 249 10.28 11.03 7.47
C SER A 249 11.78 10.89 7.70
N GLU A 250 12.55 11.98 7.75
CA GLU A 250 13.98 11.95 8.05
C GLU A 250 14.27 11.26 9.39
N HIS A 251 13.49 11.55 10.45
CA HIS A 251 13.64 10.89 11.75
C HIS A 251 13.27 9.40 11.69
N LEU A 252 12.25 9.03 10.90
CA LEU A 252 11.91 7.61 10.70
C LEU A 252 13.01 6.87 9.94
N VAL A 253 13.61 7.49 8.91
CA VAL A 253 14.75 6.93 8.18
C VAL A 253 15.92 6.71 9.13
N GLU A 254 16.24 7.68 9.99
CA GLU A 254 17.30 7.56 11.01
C GLU A 254 17.03 6.39 11.96
N LEU A 255 15.81 6.29 12.50
CA LEU A 255 15.40 5.21 13.39
C LEU A 255 15.50 3.84 12.70
N PHE A 256 14.94 3.71 11.51
CA PHE A 256 14.96 2.46 10.75
C PHE A 256 16.38 2.05 10.36
N SER A 257 17.24 3.00 10.02
CA SER A 257 18.65 2.75 9.74
C SER A 257 19.40 2.28 11.00
N GLN A 258 19.13 2.88 12.16
CA GLN A 258 19.74 2.48 13.45
C GLN A 258 19.46 1.02 13.81
N TYR A 259 18.25 0.53 13.48
CA TYR A 259 17.83 -0.85 13.74
C TYR A 259 18.00 -1.77 12.52
N HIS A 260 18.78 -1.35 11.51
CA HIS A 260 19.10 -2.13 10.32
C HIS A 260 17.88 -2.69 9.57
N VAL A 261 16.79 -1.91 9.51
CA VAL A 261 15.66 -2.23 8.64
C VAL A 261 16.17 -2.26 7.19
N PRO A 262 15.99 -3.37 6.44
CA PRO A 262 16.48 -3.45 5.08
C PRO A 262 15.55 -2.80 4.06
N PHE A 263 14.24 -2.87 4.30
CA PHE A 263 13.24 -2.28 3.42
C PHE A 263 11.91 -1.95 4.14
N VAL A 264 11.19 -1.01 3.55
CA VAL A 264 9.80 -0.64 3.86
C VAL A 264 8.92 -0.96 2.66
N LEU A 265 7.74 -1.49 2.92
CA LEU A 265 6.68 -1.70 1.94
C LEU A 265 5.64 -0.58 2.11
N SER A 266 5.52 0.30 1.10
CA SER A 266 4.60 1.44 1.11
C SER A 266 3.60 1.40 -0.06
N GLY A 267 2.69 2.37 -0.13
CA GLY A 267 1.68 2.55 -1.19
C GLY A 267 1.46 4.03 -1.50
N HIS A 268 0.18 4.46 -1.55
CA HIS A 268 -0.28 5.87 -1.56
C HIS A 268 -0.03 6.65 -2.85
N ILE A 269 1.16 6.54 -3.46
CA ILE A 269 1.46 7.20 -4.74
C ILE A 269 0.85 6.49 -5.95
N HIS A 270 0.28 5.30 -5.74
CA HIS A 270 -0.26 4.36 -6.73
C HIS A 270 0.69 3.94 -7.86
N CYS A 271 1.89 4.49 -7.94
CA CYS A 271 2.90 4.15 -8.93
C CYS A 271 3.85 3.11 -8.32
N GLN A 272 4.20 2.08 -9.08
CA GLN A 272 5.25 1.16 -8.66
C GLN A 272 6.60 1.85 -8.72
N ASN A 273 7.22 2.06 -7.56
CA ASN A 273 8.49 2.77 -7.51
C ASN A 273 9.36 2.28 -6.34
N ILE A 274 10.66 2.16 -6.58
CA ILE A 274 11.63 1.75 -5.57
C ILE A 274 12.70 2.82 -5.42
N LYS A 275 12.87 3.33 -4.20
CA LYS A 275 13.95 4.25 -3.84
C LYS A 275 14.82 3.65 -2.75
N GLU A 276 16.07 4.10 -2.71
CA GLU A 276 17.05 3.70 -1.70
C GLU A 276 17.56 4.95 -0.99
N ILE A 277 17.67 4.88 0.33
CA ILE A 277 18.35 5.86 1.16
C ILE A 277 19.26 5.14 2.15
N ASN A 278 20.56 5.39 2.09
CA ASN A 278 21.54 4.82 3.03
C ASN A 278 21.47 3.27 3.17
N GLY A 279 21.15 2.54 2.09
CA GLY A 279 20.99 1.09 2.11
C GLY A 279 19.61 0.59 2.58
N LEU A 280 18.72 1.47 3.05
CA LEU A 280 17.31 1.17 3.31
C LEU A 280 16.49 1.43 2.04
N TYR A 281 15.65 0.48 1.65
CA TYR A 281 14.80 0.59 0.47
C TYR A 281 13.36 0.95 0.86
N ASP A 282 12.75 1.87 0.13
CA ASP A 282 11.31 2.10 0.16
C ASP A 282 10.71 1.54 -1.14
N ILE A 283 9.83 0.55 -1.00
CA ILE A 283 9.19 -0.18 -2.09
C ILE A 283 7.72 0.26 -2.08
N ALA A 284 7.39 1.29 -2.85
CA ALA A 284 6.04 1.73 -3.06
C ALA A 284 5.36 0.80 -4.08
N SER A 285 4.36 0.07 -3.61
CA SER A 285 3.52 -0.76 -4.48
C SER A 285 2.56 0.14 -5.23
N SER A 286 2.32 -0.15 -6.52
CA SER A 286 1.23 0.52 -7.23
C SER A 286 -0.13 0.16 -6.66
N SER A 287 -1.14 0.96 -6.99
CA SER A 287 -2.54 0.60 -6.69
C SER A 287 -2.90 -0.69 -7.43
N LEU A 288 -3.62 -1.58 -6.73
CA LEU A 288 -4.16 -2.79 -7.36
C LEU A 288 -5.28 -2.47 -8.37
N LEU A 289 -5.89 -1.28 -8.28
CA LEU A 289 -6.96 -0.82 -9.19
C LEU A 289 -6.48 0.07 -10.33
N ASP A 290 -5.21 0.46 -10.34
CA ASP A 290 -4.62 1.23 -11.43
C ASP A 290 -3.80 0.31 -12.33
N THR A 291 -3.62 0.71 -13.59
CA THR A 291 -2.71 0.01 -14.48
C THR A 291 -1.30 -0.08 -13.88
N PRO A 292 -0.67 -1.27 -13.92
CA PRO A 292 -1.04 -2.47 -14.70
C PRO A 292 -1.73 -3.56 -13.86
N LEU A 293 -2.51 -3.19 -12.84
CA LEU A 293 -3.19 -4.09 -11.89
C LEU A 293 -2.22 -5.04 -11.19
N GLN A 294 -1.09 -4.50 -10.72
CA GLN A 294 0.01 -5.32 -10.19
C GLN A 294 0.05 -5.36 -8.67
N TYR A 295 0.64 -6.45 -8.18
CA TYR A 295 1.00 -6.67 -6.80
C TYR A 295 2.47 -7.11 -6.72
N GLY A 296 3.08 -6.95 -5.55
CA GLY A 296 4.44 -7.39 -5.28
C GLY A 296 4.50 -8.79 -4.69
N ILE A 297 5.51 -9.57 -5.08
CA ILE A 297 5.90 -10.82 -4.44
C ILE A 297 7.26 -10.62 -3.79
N VAL A 298 7.33 -10.87 -2.47
CA VAL A 298 8.57 -10.84 -1.69
C VAL A 298 8.91 -12.27 -1.27
N GLU A 299 10.12 -12.71 -1.59
CA GLU A 299 10.68 -13.96 -1.09
C GLU A 299 11.95 -13.65 -0.30
N ILE A 300 11.93 -13.98 0.99
CA ILE A 300 13.02 -13.66 1.92
C ILE A 300 13.54 -14.92 2.60
N ASP A 301 14.87 -15.04 2.64
CA ASP A 301 15.59 -16.05 3.41
C ASP A 301 16.87 -15.46 4.02
N GLN A 302 17.61 -16.28 4.77
CA GLN A 302 18.80 -15.86 5.51
C GLN A 302 19.87 -15.14 4.68
N ALA A 303 19.92 -15.39 3.37
CA ALA A 303 20.95 -14.81 2.51
C ALA A 303 20.48 -13.57 1.75
N SER A 304 19.18 -13.50 1.41
CA SER A 304 18.68 -12.43 0.56
C SER A 304 17.17 -12.25 0.64
N MET A 305 16.73 -11.07 0.18
CA MET A 305 15.37 -10.80 -0.23
C MET A 305 15.31 -10.62 -1.76
N GLN A 306 14.31 -11.22 -2.39
CA GLN A 306 13.93 -11.01 -3.77
C GLN A 306 12.54 -10.40 -3.83
N TYR A 307 12.39 -9.34 -4.62
CA TYR A 307 11.13 -8.69 -4.91
C TYR A 307 10.91 -8.69 -6.43
N HIS A 308 9.70 -8.99 -6.86
CA HIS A 308 9.23 -8.72 -8.21
C HIS A 308 7.74 -8.42 -8.21
N THR A 309 7.26 -7.84 -9.30
CA THR A 309 5.85 -7.53 -9.53
C THR A 309 5.24 -8.52 -10.51
N GLU A 310 3.94 -8.76 -10.35
CA GLU A 310 3.11 -9.53 -11.28
C GLU A 310 1.79 -8.80 -11.47
N SER A 311 1.22 -8.90 -12.68
CA SER A 311 -0.04 -8.23 -13.05
C SER A 311 -1.22 -9.18 -13.10
N LEU A 312 -2.36 -8.72 -12.60
CA LEU A 312 -3.64 -9.37 -12.76
C LEU A 312 -4.15 -9.22 -14.20
N LYS A 313 -5.03 -10.12 -14.61
CA LYS A 313 -5.72 -10.06 -15.90
C LYS A 313 -7.21 -10.09 -15.67
N ILE A 314 -7.89 -9.08 -16.18
CA ILE A 314 -9.34 -8.96 -16.12
C ILE A 314 -9.94 -8.94 -17.54
N SER A 315 -11.26 -8.86 -17.62
CA SER A 315 -12.04 -8.88 -18.85
C SER A 315 -11.77 -7.72 -19.80
N VAL A 316 -11.19 -6.63 -19.30
CA VAL A 316 -10.89 -5.40 -20.04
C VAL A 316 -9.40 -5.05 -19.99
N SER A 317 -8.95 -4.25 -20.95
CA SER A 317 -7.58 -3.72 -20.99
C SER A 317 -7.44 -2.57 -19.99
N SER A 318 -6.73 -2.81 -18.89
CA SER A 318 -6.41 -1.75 -17.93
C SER A 318 -5.56 -0.66 -18.58
N ASP A 319 -4.65 -1.03 -19.49
CA ASP A 319 -3.79 -0.12 -20.23
C ASP A 319 -4.61 0.86 -21.08
N ASP A 320 -5.65 0.38 -21.78
CA ASP A 320 -6.52 1.23 -22.59
C ASP A 320 -7.38 2.14 -21.71
N TYR A 321 -7.89 1.62 -20.58
CA TYR A 321 -8.62 2.43 -19.60
C TYR A 321 -7.74 3.56 -19.05
N PHE A 322 -6.55 3.24 -18.57
CA PHE A 322 -5.61 4.20 -18.02
C PHE A 322 -5.15 5.24 -19.06
N ASP A 323 -4.91 4.81 -20.30
CA ASP A 323 -4.58 5.73 -21.38
C ASP A 323 -5.74 6.69 -21.68
N GLN A 324 -6.98 6.23 -21.60
CA GLN A 324 -8.17 7.08 -21.77
C GLN A 324 -8.30 8.09 -20.63
N VAL A 325 -8.15 7.67 -19.37
CA VAL A 325 -8.21 8.59 -18.21
C VAL A 325 -7.07 9.63 -18.29
N SER A 326 -5.85 9.18 -18.56
CA SER A 326 -4.70 10.07 -18.73
C SER A 326 -4.92 11.08 -19.85
N ARG A 327 -5.56 10.65 -20.95
CA ARG A 327 -5.89 11.52 -22.07
C ARG A 327 -6.89 12.61 -21.67
N ASN A 328 -7.98 12.22 -21.02
CA ASN A 328 -9.00 13.15 -20.53
C ASN A 328 -8.40 14.20 -19.56
N ARG A 329 -7.44 13.79 -18.72
CA ARG A 329 -6.77 14.72 -17.80
C ARG A 329 -5.83 15.71 -18.50
N PHE A 330 -5.09 15.27 -19.51
CA PHE A 330 -4.15 16.15 -20.20
C PHE A 330 -4.81 17.00 -21.30
N GLU A 331 -5.89 16.55 -21.92
CA GLU A 331 -6.51 17.25 -23.07
C GLU A 331 -7.12 18.61 -22.69
N GLU A 332 -7.46 18.84 -21.41
CA GLU A 332 -7.89 20.15 -20.92
C GLU A 332 -6.81 21.24 -21.12
N GLU A 333 -5.53 20.85 -21.09
CA GLU A 333 -4.39 21.77 -21.15
C GLU A 333 -3.52 21.59 -22.42
N VAL A 334 -3.59 20.41 -23.06
CA VAL A 334 -2.71 20.00 -24.16
C VAL A 334 -3.52 19.70 -25.44
N GLU A 335 -3.53 20.65 -26.36
CA GLU A 335 -4.23 20.51 -27.66
C GLU A 335 -3.47 19.61 -28.67
N SER A 336 -2.14 19.49 -28.53
CA SER A 336 -1.32 18.75 -29.48
C SER A 336 -1.43 17.25 -29.26
N LYS A 337 -2.05 16.53 -30.20
CA LYS A 337 -2.14 15.06 -30.18
C LYS A 337 -0.79 14.37 -29.97
N ASP A 338 0.26 14.84 -30.63
CA ASP A 338 1.60 14.24 -30.51
C ASP A 338 2.16 14.38 -29.09
N ILE A 339 1.94 15.52 -28.41
CA ILE A 339 2.36 15.74 -27.03
C ILE A 339 1.50 14.91 -26.07
N LEU A 340 0.18 14.86 -26.32
CA LEU A 340 -0.76 14.08 -25.54
C LEU A 340 -0.40 12.59 -25.54
N ASP A 341 -0.13 12.01 -26.73
CA ASP A 341 0.28 10.62 -26.86
C ASP A 341 1.61 10.32 -26.15
N LEU A 342 2.54 11.28 -26.11
CA LEU A 342 3.78 11.17 -25.32
C LEU A 342 3.49 11.14 -23.82
N LEU A 343 2.71 12.12 -23.31
CA LEU A 343 2.46 12.26 -21.87
C LEU A 343 1.68 11.07 -21.33
N VAL A 344 0.65 10.62 -22.04
CA VAL A 344 -0.12 9.42 -21.70
C VAL A 344 0.78 8.19 -21.59
N LYS A 345 1.63 7.98 -22.60
CA LYS A 345 2.54 6.82 -22.62
C LYS A 345 3.61 6.88 -21.54
N ALA A 346 4.18 8.06 -21.29
CA ALA A 346 5.14 8.27 -20.22
C ALA A 346 4.50 8.04 -18.84
N ASN A 347 3.26 8.53 -18.64
CA ASN A 347 2.52 8.34 -17.41
C ASN A 347 2.28 6.85 -17.13
N ARG A 348 1.79 6.09 -18.12
CA ARG A 348 1.59 4.64 -17.99
C ARG A 348 2.89 3.92 -17.61
N TYR A 349 3.99 4.16 -18.33
CA TYR A 349 5.28 3.52 -17.99
C TYR A 349 5.80 3.90 -16.61
N TYR A 350 5.51 5.11 -16.12
CA TYR A 350 5.86 5.52 -14.77
C TYR A 350 5.03 4.80 -13.72
N PHE A 351 3.70 4.72 -13.89
CA PHE A 351 2.79 3.97 -13.01
C PHE A 351 3.14 2.47 -12.97
N THR A 352 3.45 1.90 -14.13
CA THR A 352 4.00 0.54 -14.22
C THR A 352 5.35 0.42 -13.52
N GLY A 353 6.15 1.47 -13.40
CA GLY A 353 7.47 1.40 -12.78
C GLY A 353 8.57 0.85 -13.69
N ASN A 354 8.37 0.90 -15.01
CA ASN A 354 9.35 0.45 -16.02
C ASN A 354 9.84 1.56 -16.96
N ILE A 355 9.49 2.83 -16.71
CA ILE A 355 9.84 3.95 -17.58
C ILE A 355 11.32 4.05 -17.95
N SER A 356 12.23 3.63 -17.07
CA SER A 356 13.67 3.63 -17.35
C SER A 356 14.05 2.79 -18.58
N GLU A 357 13.24 1.79 -18.92
CA GLU A 357 13.42 0.90 -20.07
C GLU A 357 12.89 1.53 -21.38
N HIS A 358 12.11 2.61 -21.28
CA HIS A 358 11.41 3.26 -22.40
C HIS A 358 11.86 4.70 -22.65
N ILE A 359 12.90 5.20 -21.99
CA ILE A 359 13.36 6.60 -22.12
C ILE A 359 13.70 6.96 -23.57
N ASP A 360 14.46 6.10 -24.26
CA ASP A 360 14.88 6.37 -25.65
C ASP A 360 13.69 6.35 -26.61
N GLU A 361 12.73 5.45 -26.38
CA GLU A 361 11.47 5.41 -27.12
C GLU A 361 10.69 6.72 -26.95
N LEU A 362 10.49 7.17 -25.70
CA LEU A 362 9.78 8.41 -25.41
C LEU A 362 10.49 9.63 -26.03
N LYS A 363 11.81 9.70 -25.96
CA LYS A 363 12.61 10.79 -26.56
C LYS A 363 12.57 10.81 -28.09
N ALA A 364 12.37 9.65 -28.72
CA ALA A 364 12.22 9.54 -30.17
C ALA A 364 10.84 10.01 -30.69
N MET A 365 9.83 10.07 -29.82
CA MET A 365 8.48 10.50 -30.20
C MET A 365 8.46 11.95 -30.68
N LYS A 366 7.62 12.24 -31.68
CA LYS A 366 7.44 13.61 -32.20
C LYS A 366 6.98 14.56 -31.10
N GLY A 367 6.10 14.10 -30.20
CA GLY A 367 5.63 14.86 -29.04
C GLY A 367 6.76 15.39 -28.16
N TYR A 368 7.84 14.61 -27.97
CA TYR A 368 8.94 15.02 -27.08
C TYR A 368 9.62 16.28 -27.60
N ARG A 369 9.95 16.30 -28.90
CA ARG A 369 10.54 17.49 -29.54
C ARG A 369 9.59 18.69 -29.52
N LEU A 370 8.29 18.47 -29.73
CA LEU A 370 7.29 19.54 -29.68
C LEU A 370 7.15 20.12 -28.28
N LEU A 371 7.08 19.27 -27.26
CA LEU A 371 6.95 19.67 -25.86
C LEU A 371 8.20 20.42 -25.38
N MET A 372 9.39 19.86 -25.62
CA MET A 372 10.65 20.44 -25.11
C MET A 372 11.05 21.75 -25.80
N ASN A 373 10.62 21.96 -27.05
CA ASN A 373 10.87 23.22 -27.77
C ASN A 373 9.72 24.24 -27.60
N SER A 374 8.71 23.93 -26.80
CA SER A 374 7.58 24.84 -26.60
C SER A 374 7.94 25.97 -25.63
N ASP A 375 7.85 27.21 -26.12
CA ASP A 375 7.95 28.42 -25.28
C ASP A 375 6.60 28.79 -24.62
N ASN A 376 5.54 28.00 -24.84
CA ASN A 376 4.24 28.25 -24.24
C ASN A 376 4.31 27.99 -22.72
N LYS A 377 4.02 29.03 -21.92
CA LYS A 377 4.02 28.93 -20.45
C LYS A 377 3.10 27.83 -19.91
N LYS A 378 1.98 27.53 -20.59
CA LYS A 378 1.09 26.43 -20.21
C LYS A 378 1.79 25.07 -20.25
N MET A 379 2.77 24.89 -21.14
CA MET A 379 3.50 23.63 -21.30
C MET A 379 4.62 23.43 -20.28
N LYS A 380 4.95 24.45 -19.49
CA LYS A 380 6.07 24.40 -18.53
C LYS A 380 5.87 23.32 -17.48
N PHE A 381 4.65 23.16 -16.98
CA PHE A 381 4.34 22.09 -16.03
C PHE A 381 4.56 20.72 -16.67
N HIS A 382 4.01 20.46 -17.86
CA HIS A 382 4.19 19.17 -18.54
C HIS A 382 5.65 18.88 -18.93
N GLN A 383 6.46 19.91 -19.23
CA GLN A 383 7.90 19.75 -19.41
C GLN A 383 8.57 19.28 -18.10
N GLN A 384 8.27 19.95 -16.98
CA GLN A 384 8.82 19.59 -15.67
C GLN A 384 8.35 18.19 -15.23
N TYR A 385 7.08 17.89 -15.45
CA TYR A 385 6.47 16.60 -15.15
C TYR A 385 7.13 15.48 -15.95
N LEU A 386 7.18 15.58 -17.29
CA LEU A 386 7.85 14.57 -18.10
C LEU A 386 9.32 14.40 -17.70
N ASN A 387 10.03 15.51 -17.45
CA ASN A 387 11.42 15.43 -17.02
C ASN A 387 11.56 14.70 -15.67
N SER A 388 10.66 14.93 -14.70
CA SER A 388 10.71 14.22 -13.42
C SER A 388 10.44 12.73 -13.56
N LEU A 389 9.55 12.31 -14.48
CA LEU A 389 9.34 10.88 -14.77
C LEU A 389 10.60 10.23 -15.38
N LEU A 390 11.30 10.96 -16.25
CA LEU A 390 12.49 10.49 -16.96
C LEU A 390 13.77 10.49 -16.10
N GLU A 391 13.71 10.88 -14.83
CA GLU A 391 14.83 10.80 -13.88
C GLU A 391 15.15 9.35 -13.46
N GLU A 392 14.21 8.42 -13.65
CA GLU A 392 14.38 7.02 -13.26
C GLU A 392 15.50 6.32 -14.04
N LYS A 393 16.40 5.65 -13.31
CA LYS A 393 17.61 5.02 -13.88
C LYS A 393 17.53 3.49 -13.93
N LYS A 394 16.61 2.91 -13.18
CA LYS A 394 16.43 1.46 -13.04
C LYS A 394 14.94 1.15 -13.01
N THR A 395 14.60 -0.06 -13.43
CA THR A 395 13.25 -0.58 -13.29
C THR A 395 12.90 -0.76 -11.82
N SER A 396 11.67 -0.40 -11.45
CA SER A 396 11.09 -0.60 -10.12
C SER A 396 10.28 -1.90 -10.04
N GLN A 397 10.31 -2.72 -11.09
CA GLN A 397 9.59 -3.99 -11.20
C GLN A 397 10.24 -5.13 -10.41
N LYS A 398 11.51 -4.99 -10.00
CA LYS A 398 12.27 -6.02 -9.29
C LYS A 398 13.38 -5.43 -8.42
N LEU A 399 13.69 -6.11 -7.33
CA LEU A 399 14.79 -5.75 -6.43
C LEU A 399 15.39 -7.02 -5.79
N SER A 400 16.71 -6.99 -5.56
CA SER A 400 17.42 -8.03 -4.82
C SER A 400 18.27 -7.38 -3.73
N ILE A 401 18.01 -7.72 -2.47
CA ILE A 401 18.81 -7.28 -1.32
C ILE A 401 19.57 -8.49 -0.78
N LYS A 402 20.86 -8.31 -0.47
CA LYS A 402 21.66 -9.32 0.25
C LYS A 402 21.82 -8.88 1.70
N PHE A 403 21.66 -9.81 2.63
CA PHE A 403 21.87 -9.56 4.06
C PHE A 403 23.29 -9.85 4.51
#